data_AF-A0A1S8A6X1-F1
#
_entry.id   AF-A0A1S8A6X1-F1
#
_cell.length_a   1.000
_cell.length_b   1.000
_cell.length_c   1.000
_cell.angle_alpha   90.00
_cell.angle_beta   90.00
_cell.angle_gamma   90.00
#
_symmetry.space_group_name_H-M   'P 1'
#
loop_
_entity.id
_entity.type
_entity.pdbx_description
1 polymer ?
#
loop_
_entity_poly.entity_id
_entity_poly.type
_entity_poly.pdbx_seq_one_letter_code
_entity_poly.pdbx_strand_id
1 'polypeptide(L)'
;MILFNASFLVVACLLLTGRYIWKCASSPLRTLPGPKASLFTSLVLKVHEFRALRTRYVHSLHLRYGPVVRLAPNEVSFASLEGIKEIYASGGSGYDKTEFYDLFRVYERRTMFTTLKKEDVRKAVDGVGV
;
A
#
# COMPACT_ATOMS: atom_id res chain seq x y z
N MET A 1 -31.76 27.33 7.54
CA MET A 1 -30.63 28.27 7.35
C MET A 1 -29.26 27.58 7.45
N ILE A 2 -29.03 26.40 6.87
CA ILE A 2 -27.68 25.85 6.66
C ILE A 2 -27.74 24.88 5.46
N LEU A 3 -27.80 25.39 4.22
CA LEU A 3 -27.67 24.55 3.03
C LEU A 3 -26.59 25.15 2.14
N PHE A 4 -25.40 24.59 2.29
CA PHE A 4 -24.43 24.33 1.22
C PHE A 4 -24.43 25.32 0.05
N ASN A 5 -23.73 26.44 0.23
CA ASN A 5 -23.30 27.24 -0.90
C ASN A 5 -22.36 26.41 -1.77
N ALA A 6 -22.68 26.25 -3.06
CA ALA A 6 -21.83 25.55 -4.03
C ALA A 6 -20.38 26.06 -4.00
N SER A 7 -20.18 27.35 -3.76
CA SER A 7 -18.87 27.97 -3.57
C SER A 7 -18.07 27.37 -2.40
N PHE A 8 -18.71 27.04 -1.28
CA PHE A 8 -18.04 26.41 -0.14
C PHE A 8 -17.60 24.98 -0.49
N LEU A 9 -18.44 24.22 -1.20
CA LEU A 9 -18.09 22.88 -1.69
C LEU A 9 -16.91 22.94 -2.68
N VAL A 10 -16.92 23.89 -3.62
CA VAL A 10 -15.83 24.08 -4.59
C VAL A 10 -14.53 24.42 -3.87
N VAL A 11 -14.54 25.35 -2.92
CA VAL A 11 -13.35 25.71 -2.13
C VAL A 11 -12.85 24.52 -1.32
N ALA A 12 -13.75 23.78 -0.65
CA ALA A 12 -13.38 22.57 0.09
C ALA A 12 -12.76 21.51 -0.83
N CYS A 13 -13.33 21.26 -2.01
CA CYS A 13 -12.77 20.35 -2.99
C CYS A 13 -11.38 20.79 -3.47
N LEU A 14 -11.18 22.08 -3.76
CA LEU A 14 -9.87 22.64 -4.16
C LEU A 14 -8.82 22.48 -3.05
N LEU A 15 -9.19 22.75 -1.80
CA LEU A 15 -8.29 22.57 -0.66
C LEU A 15 -7.93 21.10 -0.45
N LEU A 16 -8.90 20.19 -0.52
CA LEU A 16 -8.66 18.75 -0.36
C LEU A 16 -7.79 18.19 -1.47
N THR A 17 -8.05 18.57 -2.73
CA THR A 17 -7.25 18.15 -3.89
C THR A 17 -5.83 18.73 -3.82
N GLY A 18 -5.67 20.01 -3.51
CA GLY A 18 -4.37 20.64 -3.31
C GLY A 18 -3.57 19.96 -2.20
N ARG A 19 -4.20 19.68 -1.05
CA ARG A 19 -3.56 18.97 0.07
C ARG A 19 -3.16 17.54 -0.28
N TYR A 20 -3.99 16.85 -1.08
CA TYR A 20 -3.70 15.52 -1.57
C TYR A 20 -2.48 15.52 -2.51
N ILE A 21 -2.46 16.41 -3.50
CA ILE A 21 -1.34 16.57 -4.44
C ILE A 21 -0.05 16.90 -3.67
N TRP A 22 -0.13 17.81 -2.70
CA TRP A 22 1.02 18.15 -1.84
C TRP A 22 1.53 16.94 -1.07
N LYS A 23 0.64 16.15 -0.45
CA LYS A 23 1.02 14.92 0.27
C LYS A 23 1.76 13.95 -0.65
N CYS A 24 1.27 13.72 -1.86
CA CYS A 24 1.91 12.86 -2.84
C CYS A 24 3.27 13.41 -3.31
N ALA A 25 3.34 14.71 -3.61
CA ALA A 25 4.56 15.35 -4.11
C ALA A 25 5.66 15.53 -3.06
N SER A 26 5.29 15.56 -1.78
CA SER A 26 6.20 15.65 -0.63
C SER A 26 6.53 14.28 -0.01
N SER A 27 5.93 13.19 -0.52
CA SER A 27 6.23 11.85 -0.06
C SER A 27 7.67 11.45 -0.43
N PRO A 28 8.43 10.79 0.46
CA PRO A 28 9.76 10.27 0.12
C PRO A 28 9.69 9.27 -1.05
N LEU A 29 8.55 8.61 -1.24
CA LEU A 29 8.31 7.66 -2.33
C LEU A 29 8.28 8.32 -3.72
N ARG A 30 8.22 9.65 -3.81
CA ARG A 30 8.33 10.41 -5.07
C ARG A 30 9.63 10.12 -5.83
N THR A 31 10.72 9.92 -5.08
CA THR A 31 12.07 9.73 -5.63
C THR A 31 12.22 8.39 -6.34
N LEU A 32 11.38 7.42 -6.01
CA LEU A 32 11.42 6.09 -6.59
C LEU A 32 10.97 6.12 -8.06
N PRO A 33 11.60 5.31 -8.92
CA PRO A 33 11.24 5.25 -10.32
C PRO A 33 9.89 4.54 -10.49
N GLY A 34 9.16 4.91 -11.55
CA GLY A 34 7.85 4.34 -11.86
C GLY A 34 6.97 5.29 -12.69
N PRO A 35 5.78 4.84 -13.09
CA PRO A 35 4.84 5.67 -13.86
C PRO A 35 4.50 6.98 -13.13
N LYS A 36 4.39 8.10 -13.85
CA LYS A 36 3.97 9.38 -13.23
C LYS A 36 2.59 9.28 -12.57
N ALA A 37 1.67 8.52 -13.18
CA ALA A 37 0.35 8.27 -12.63
C ALA A 37 0.41 7.55 -11.26
N SER A 38 1.40 6.66 -11.04
CA SER A 38 1.52 5.94 -9.76
C SER A 38 1.91 6.84 -8.59
N LEU A 39 2.40 8.06 -8.84
CA LEU A 39 2.63 9.04 -7.79
C LEU A 39 1.33 9.57 -7.17
N PHE A 40 0.26 9.65 -7.98
CA PHE A 40 -0.99 10.29 -7.60
C PHE A 40 -2.17 9.33 -7.50
N THR A 41 -2.10 8.12 -8.06
CA THR A 41 -3.23 7.19 -8.02
C THR A 41 -2.81 5.73 -8.11
N SER A 42 -3.58 4.86 -7.44
CA SER A 42 -3.49 3.39 -7.58
C SER A 42 -4.40 2.85 -8.69
N LEU A 43 -5.17 3.70 -9.38
CA LEU A 43 -6.20 3.28 -10.32
C LEU A 43 -5.64 2.44 -11.48
N VAL A 44 -4.48 2.80 -12.03
CA VAL A 44 -3.85 2.05 -13.13
C VAL A 44 -3.53 0.62 -12.69
N LEU A 45 -2.97 0.46 -11.49
CA LEU A 45 -2.66 -0.84 -10.92
C LEU A 45 -3.94 -1.66 -10.69
N LYS A 46 -5.00 -1.04 -10.17
CA LYS A 46 -6.31 -1.67 -9.96
C LYS A 46 -6.97 -2.12 -11.28
N VAL A 47 -6.87 -1.32 -12.35
CA VAL A 47 -7.39 -1.72 -13.66
C VAL A 47 -6.70 -2.98 -14.18
N HIS A 48 -5.38 -3.10 -13.98
CA HIS A 48 -4.66 -4.32 -14.34
C HIS A 48 -5.01 -5.49 -13.41
N GLU A 49 -5.29 -5.23 -12.14
CA GLU A 49 -5.78 -6.24 -11.18
C GLU A 49 -7.13 -6.81 -11.61
N PHE A 50 -8.12 -5.96 -11.91
CA PHE A 50 -9.44 -6.40 -12.38
C PHE A 50 -9.40 -7.14 -13.72
N ARG A 51 -8.34 -6.96 -14.50
CA ARG A 51 -8.09 -7.70 -15.75
C ARG A 51 -7.25 -8.96 -15.54
N ALA A 52 -6.89 -9.31 -14.31
CA ALA A 52 -5.97 -10.40 -13.97
C ALA A 52 -4.58 -10.28 -14.63
N LEU A 53 -4.14 -9.05 -14.93
CA LEU A 53 -2.88 -8.73 -15.59
C LEU A 53 -1.86 -8.04 -14.69
N ARG A 54 -2.15 -7.88 -13.39
CA ARG A 54 -1.27 -7.17 -12.44
C ARG A 54 0.16 -7.69 -12.47
N THR A 55 0.37 -9.00 -12.40
CA THR A 55 1.72 -9.59 -12.38
C THR A 55 2.51 -9.23 -13.64
N ARG A 56 1.88 -9.33 -14.82
CA ARG A 56 2.52 -8.96 -16.09
C ARG A 56 2.85 -7.47 -16.15
N TYR A 57 1.93 -6.63 -15.67
CA TYR A 57 2.14 -5.19 -15.58
C TYR A 57 3.32 -4.85 -14.66
N VAL A 58 3.31 -5.34 -13.42
CA VAL A 58 4.40 -5.12 -12.45
C VAL A 58 5.73 -5.65 -12.98
N HIS A 59 5.75 -6.82 -13.61
CA HIS A 59 6.96 -7.36 -14.24
C HIS A 59 7.50 -6.43 -15.34
N SER A 60 6.64 -5.95 -16.25
CA SER A 60 7.05 -5.00 -17.29
C SER A 60 7.57 -3.67 -16.73
N LEU A 61 7.05 -3.24 -15.58
CA LEU A 61 7.56 -2.08 -14.88
C LEU A 61 8.97 -2.34 -14.34
N HIS A 62 9.22 -3.51 -13.74
CA HIS A 62 10.57 -3.87 -13.28
C HIS A 62 11.58 -3.99 -14.42
N LEU A 63 11.17 -4.51 -15.58
CA LEU A 63 12.02 -4.51 -16.78
C LEU A 63 12.38 -3.09 -17.25
N ARG A 64 11.50 -2.12 -17.04
CA ARG A 64 11.68 -0.74 -17.52
C ARG A 64 12.39 0.18 -16.52
N TYR A 65 12.08 0.05 -15.24
CA TYR A 65 12.48 0.99 -14.18
C TYR A 65 13.49 0.39 -13.20
N GLY A 66 13.75 -0.92 -13.30
CA GLY A 66 14.71 -1.63 -12.47
C GLY A 66 14.09 -2.36 -11.26
N PRO A 67 14.92 -2.77 -10.29
CA PRO A 67 14.51 -3.69 -9.24
C PRO A 67 13.60 -3.08 -8.17
N VAL A 68 13.47 -1.76 -8.09
CA VAL A 68 12.58 -1.08 -7.12
C VAL A 68 11.66 -0.14 -7.88
N VAL A 69 10.35 -0.32 -7.77
CA VAL A 69 9.38 0.46 -8.56
C VAL A 69 8.18 0.91 -7.72
N ARG A 70 7.80 2.17 -7.86
CA ARG A 70 6.55 2.70 -7.28
C ARG A 70 5.32 2.26 -8.08
N LEU A 71 4.45 1.48 -7.45
CA LEU A 71 3.20 0.99 -8.05
C LEU A 71 1.99 1.91 -7.77
N ALA A 72 1.99 2.57 -6.61
CA ALA A 72 0.95 3.51 -6.18
C ALA A 72 1.53 4.57 -5.22
N PRO A 73 0.77 5.60 -4.80
CA PRO A 73 1.30 6.69 -3.96
C PRO A 73 1.90 6.21 -2.62
N ASN A 74 1.45 5.05 -2.15
CA ASN A 74 1.82 4.40 -0.90
C ASN A 74 2.24 2.93 -1.09
N GLU A 75 2.62 2.53 -2.31
CA GLU A 75 2.94 1.13 -2.63
C GLU A 75 4.19 1.04 -3.51
N VAL A 76 5.14 0.21 -3.08
CA VAL A 76 6.42 -0.03 -3.76
C VAL A 76 6.62 -1.53 -3.92
N SER A 77 7.14 -1.92 -5.08
CA SER A 77 7.49 -3.30 -5.38
C SER A 77 9.01 -3.44 -5.46
N PHE A 78 9.51 -4.55 -4.91
CA PHE A 78 10.92 -4.89 -4.85
C PHE A 78 11.14 -6.23 -5.55
N ALA A 79 12.11 -6.24 -6.45
CA ALA A 79 12.59 -7.40 -7.20
C ALA A 79 14.12 -7.53 -7.04
N SER A 80 14.61 -7.43 -5.80
CA SER A 80 16.02 -7.59 -5.44
C SER A 80 16.17 -8.59 -4.29
N LEU A 81 17.33 -9.25 -4.23
CA LEU A 81 17.66 -10.18 -3.15
C LEU A 81 17.69 -9.48 -1.78
N GLU A 82 18.24 -8.26 -1.74
CA GLU A 82 18.27 -7.43 -0.53
C GLU A 82 16.86 -7.10 -0.04
N GLY A 83 15.95 -6.69 -0.94
CA GLY A 83 14.56 -6.39 -0.58
C GLY A 83 13.82 -7.63 -0.08
N ILE A 84 14.04 -8.80 -0.69
CA ILE A 84 13.44 -10.05 -0.22
C ILE A 84 13.94 -10.38 1.19
N LYS A 85 15.25 -10.28 1.44
CA LYS A 85 15.84 -10.54 2.76
C LYS A 85 15.32 -9.56 3.81
N GLU A 86 15.29 -8.28 3.48
CA GLU A 86 14.83 -7.21 4.38
C GLU A 86 13.36 -7.40 4.74
N ILE A 87 12.48 -7.62 3.76
CA ILE A 87 11.03 -7.71 3.98
C ILE A 87 10.63 -9.03 4.66
N TYR A 88 11.23 -10.16 4.26
CA TYR A 88 10.77 -11.49 4.66
C TYR A 88 11.70 -12.26 5.60
N ALA A 89 13.03 -12.04 5.57
CA ALA A 89 14.01 -12.89 6.26
C ALA A 89 14.65 -12.24 7.50
N SER A 90 14.63 -10.90 7.60
CA SER A 90 15.01 -10.23 8.85
C SER A 90 14.03 -10.69 9.94
N GLY A 91 14.53 -11.19 11.09
CA GLY A 91 13.81 -11.95 12.14
C GLY A 91 12.55 -11.30 12.74
N GLY A 92 11.56 -11.01 11.90
CA GLY A 92 10.56 -9.95 12.01
C GLY A 92 11.14 -8.61 11.57
N SER A 93 11.05 -8.33 10.28
CA SER A 93 11.52 -7.15 9.54
C SER A 93 11.03 -5.78 10.04
N GLY A 94 10.34 -5.70 11.18
CA GLY A 94 9.75 -4.47 11.70
C GLY A 94 8.58 -3.94 10.86
N TYR A 95 8.24 -4.59 9.74
CA TYR A 95 7.12 -4.21 8.89
C TYR A 95 5.86 -4.98 9.29
N ASP A 96 4.84 -4.26 9.76
CA ASP A 96 3.53 -4.82 9.99
C ASP A 96 2.79 -5.06 8.67
N LYS A 97 1.95 -6.10 8.64
CA LYS A 97 1.07 -6.32 7.50
C LYS A 97 0.01 -5.22 7.46
N THR A 98 -0.39 -4.85 6.26
CA THR A 98 -1.46 -3.86 6.06
C THR A 98 -2.84 -4.50 6.19
N GLU A 99 -3.88 -3.65 6.25
CA GLU A 99 -5.29 -4.04 6.27
C GLU A 99 -5.73 -4.83 5.02
N PHE A 100 -4.86 -4.95 4.00
CA PHE A 100 -5.04 -5.91 2.91
C PHE A 100 -5.35 -7.33 3.42
N TYR A 101 -4.73 -7.73 4.53
CA TYR A 101 -4.93 -9.04 5.12
C TYR A 101 -6.30 -9.22 5.80
N ASP A 102 -7.05 -8.14 6.01
CA ASP A 102 -8.40 -8.22 6.57
C ASP A 102 -9.38 -8.90 5.60
N LEU A 103 -9.07 -8.89 4.30
CA LEU A 103 -9.81 -9.62 3.26
C LEU A 103 -9.84 -11.13 3.49
N PHE A 104 -8.91 -11.66 4.29
CA PHE A 104 -8.78 -13.10 4.55
C PHE A 104 -9.22 -13.48 5.97
N ARG A 105 -9.91 -12.59 6.71
CA ARG A 105 -10.46 -12.93 8.03
C ARG A 105 -11.53 -14.00 7.89
N VAL A 106 -11.56 -14.91 8.86
CA VAL A 106 -12.50 -16.04 8.88
C VAL A 106 -13.34 -15.93 10.15
N TYR A 107 -14.66 -15.90 10.00
CA TYR A 107 -15.62 -15.71 11.11
C TYR A 107 -15.27 -14.51 12.01
N GLU A 108 -14.88 -13.40 11.40
CA GLU A 108 -14.42 -12.19 12.09
C GLU A 108 -13.22 -12.40 13.03
N ARG A 109 -12.55 -13.54 12.98
CA ARG A 109 -11.33 -13.82 13.74
C ARG A 109 -10.10 -13.64 12.87
N ARG A 110 -9.02 -13.19 13.52
CA ARG A 110 -7.69 -13.14 12.91
C ARG A 110 -6.98 -14.47 13.14
N THR A 111 -6.48 -15.08 12.07
CA THR A 111 -5.54 -16.19 12.09
C THR A 111 -4.10 -15.66 12.04
N MET A 112 -3.11 -16.52 12.27
CA MET A 112 -1.67 -16.22 12.12
C MET A 112 -1.34 -15.53 10.78
N PHE A 113 -2.03 -15.91 9.71
CA PHE A 113 -1.85 -15.30 8.39
C PHE A 113 -2.38 -13.85 8.34
N THR A 114 -3.49 -13.57 9.02
CA THR A 114 -4.18 -12.27 9.00
C THR A 114 -3.86 -11.33 10.17
N THR A 115 -3.07 -11.78 11.14
CA THR A 115 -2.58 -10.90 12.22
C THR A 115 -1.67 -9.84 11.61
N LEU A 116 -2.03 -8.57 11.85
CA LEU A 116 -1.32 -7.41 11.26
C LEU A 116 -0.01 -7.15 11.97
N LYS A 117 -0.09 -7.08 13.30
CA LYS A 117 1.04 -6.77 14.16
C LYS A 117 1.73 -8.02 14.64
N LYS A 118 3.06 -8.00 14.66
CA LYS A 118 3.87 -9.12 15.17
C LYS A 118 3.63 -9.37 16.67
N GLU A 119 3.40 -8.32 17.46
CA GLU A 119 3.15 -8.43 18.91
C GLU A 119 1.93 -9.30 19.25
N ASP A 120 0.89 -9.23 18.43
CA ASP A 120 -0.37 -9.95 18.66
C ASP A 120 -0.21 -11.46 18.37
N VAL A 121 0.70 -11.82 17.47
CA VAL A 121 1.07 -13.22 17.22
C VAL A 121 1.71 -13.83 18.46
N ARG A 122 2.65 -13.11 19.09
CA ARG A 122 3.35 -13.60 20.29
C ARG A 122 2.39 -13.79 21.46
N LYS A 123 1.48 -12.84 21.71
CA LYS A 123 0.46 -12.96 22.77
C LYS A 123 -0.49 -14.15 22.54
N ALA A 124 -0.82 -14.45 21.29
CA ALA A 124 -1.64 -15.61 20.95
C ALA A 124 -0.91 -16.94 21.21
N VAL A 125 0.41 -16.99 21.00
CA VAL A 125 1.23 -18.17 21.33
C VAL A 125 1.39 -18.29 22.85
N ASP A 126 1.73 -17.20 23.55
CA ASP A 126 1.97 -17.21 25.00
C ASP A 126 0.67 -17.47 25.81
N GLY A 127 -0.50 -17.12 25.26
CA GLY A 127 -1.82 -17.36 25.87
C GLY A 127 -2.44 -18.74 25.59
N VAL A 128 -1.87 -19.48 24.64
CA VAL A 128 -2.17 -20.90 24.42
C VAL A 128 -1.10 -21.67 25.18
N GLY A 129 -1.35 -21.92 26.46
CA GLY A 129 -0.43 -22.69 27.30
C GLY A 129 -0.10 -24.03 26.62
N VAL A 130 1.15 -24.14 26.16
CA VAL A 130 1.84 -25.39 25.86
C VAL A 130 2.82 -25.64 26.99
#